data_AF-A0A3G1QTA8-F1
#
_entry.id   AF-A0A3G1QTA8-F1
#
_cell.length_a   1.000
_cell.length_b   1.000
_cell.length_c   1.000
_cell.angle_alpha   90.00
_cell.angle_beta   90.00
_cell.angle_gamma   90.00
#
_symmetry.space_group_name_H-M   'P 1'
#
loop_
_entity.id
_entity.type
_entity.pdbx_description
1 polymer ?
#
loop_
_entity_poly.entity_id
_entity_poly.type
_entity_poly.pdbx_seq_one_letter_code
_entity_poly.pdbx_strand_id
1 'polypeptide(L)'
;FWGATVITNLLSAIPYIGTTLAEWIWGGFAVDKATLTRFFAFHFILPFIITALAIVHLLFLHETGSNNPSGINPNSDKIPFHPYYTIKDALGLMLLLLVLLILALFSPDLLGDPDN
;
A
#
# COMPACT_ATOMS: atom_id res chain seq x y z
N PHE A 1 -8.95 12.36 -12.49
CA PHE A 1 -10.29 12.04 -13.06
C PHE A 1 -10.25 10.81 -13.96
N TRP A 2 -9.54 10.86 -15.10
CA TRP A 2 -9.52 9.79 -16.10
C TRP A 2 -9.09 8.42 -15.58
N GLY A 3 -8.06 8.37 -14.73
CA GLY A 3 -7.64 7.11 -14.10
C GLY A 3 -8.76 6.44 -13.31
N ALA A 4 -9.54 7.21 -12.55
CA ALA A 4 -10.69 6.68 -11.81
C ALA A 4 -11.76 6.12 -12.77
N THR A 5 -12.09 6.86 -13.84
CA THR A 5 -13.05 6.43 -14.87
C THR A 5 -12.63 5.11 -15.50
N VAL A 6 -11.39 5.00 -15.98
CA VAL A 6 -10.91 3.79 -16.68
C VAL A 6 -10.85 2.59 -15.74
N ILE A 7 -10.23 2.74 -14.55
CA ILE A 7 -10.00 1.62 -13.63
C ILE A 7 -11.32 1.06 -13.09
N THR A 8 -12.23 1.92 -12.65
CA THR A 8 -13.52 1.44 -12.12
C THR A 8 -14.43 0.89 -13.20
N ASN A 9 -14.32 1.37 -14.43
CA ASN A 9 -15.08 0.82 -15.56
C ASN A 9 -14.60 -0.58 -15.98
N LEU A 10 -13.44 -1.06 -15.51
CA LEU A 10 -13.04 -2.47 -15.70
C LEU A 10 -14.08 -3.44 -15.11
N LEU A 11 -14.82 -3.03 -14.08
CA LEU A 11 -15.89 -3.83 -13.47
C LEU A 11 -17.09 -4.01 -14.41
N SER A 12 -17.27 -3.13 -15.40
CA SER A 12 -18.33 -3.27 -16.41
C SER A 12 -18.19 -4.54 -17.26
N ALA A 13 -17.00 -5.14 -17.30
CA ALA A 13 -16.76 -6.39 -18.00
C ALA A 13 -17.37 -7.62 -17.29
N ILE A 14 -17.86 -7.49 -16.05
CA ILE A 14 -18.53 -8.58 -15.34
C ILE A 14 -19.91 -8.82 -15.98
N PRO A 15 -20.21 -10.04 -16.46
CA PRO A 15 -21.49 -10.34 -17.09
C PRO A 15 -22.68 -10.05 -16.16
N TYR A 16 -23.78 -9.56 -16.76
CA TYR A 16 -25.08 -9.28 -16.13
C TYR A 16 -25.12 -8.12 -15.12
N ILE A 17 -24.09 -7.95 -14.27
CA ILE A 17 -24.10 -6.99 -13.16
C ILE A 17 -23.03 -5.90 -13.27
N GLY A 18 -22.11 -6.00 -14.23
CA GLY A 18 -20.93 -5.13 -14.28
C GLY A 18 -21.23 -3.64 -14.41
N THR A 19 -22.16 -3.27 -15.29
CA THR A 19 -22.56 -1.87 -15.48
C THR A 19 -23.17 -1.29 -14.20
N THR A 20 -24.08 -2.03 -13.57
CA THR A 20 -24.70 -1.67 -12.30
C THR A 20 -23.67 -1.52 -11.18
N LEU A 21 -22.65 -2.40 -11.13
CA LEU A 21 -21.56 -2.30 -10.15
C LEU A 21 -20.72 -1.03 -10.33
N ALA A 22 -20.36 -0.68 -11.57
CA ALA A 22 -19.60 0.53 -11.86
C ALA A 22 -20.37 1.79 -11.46
N GLU A 23 -21.64 1.91 -11.88
CA GLU A 23 -22.52 3.03 -11.51
C GLU A 23 -22.77 3.10 -10.01
N TRP A 24 -22.90 1.95 -9.34
CA TRP A 24 -23.04 1.89 -7.88
C TRP A 24 -21.81 2.45 -7.17
N ILE A 25 -20.60 2.09 -7.63
CA ILE A 25 -19.34 2.62 -7.11
C ILE A 25 -19.23 4.11 -7.36
N TRP A 26 -19.64 4.61 -8.54
CA TRP A 26 -19.63 6.04 -8.82
C TRP A 26 -20.66 6.80 -7.99
N GLY A 27 -21.81 6.20 -7.71
CA GLY A 27 -22.95 6.89 -7.12
C GLY A 27 -23.70 7.75 -8.13
N GLY A 28 -23.67 7.36 -9.40
CA GLY A 28 -24.22 8.09 -10.53
C GLY A 28 -23.76 7.46 -11.84
N PHE A 29 -24.03 8.13 -12.96
CA PHE A 29 -23.71 7.63 -14.31
C PHE A 29 -22.25 7.90 -14.76
N ALA A 30 -21.49 8.65 -13.96
CA ALA A 30 -20.09 8.97 -14.22
C ALA A 30 -19.37 9.28 -12.90
N VAL A 31 -18.04 9.32 -12.94
CA VAL A 31 -17.20 9.81 -11.84
C VAL A 31 -17.51 11.29 -11.62
N ASP A 32 -18.03 11.63 -10.43
CA ASP A 32 -18.40 13.01 -10.08
C ASP A 32 -18.30 13.24 -8.55
N LYS A 33 -18.92 14.30 -8.01
CA LYS A 33 -18.91 14.69 -6.59
C LYS A 33 -19.21 13.55 -5.62
N ALA A 34 -20.20 12.70 -5.93
CA ALA A 34 -20.54 11.55 -5.10
C ALA A 34 -19.40 10.53 -5.02
N THR A 35 -18.67 10.34 -6.13
CA THR A 35 -17.50 9.45 -6.22
C THR A 35 -16.32 10.02 -5.44
N LEU A 36 -16.02 11.31 -5.59
CA LEU A 36 -14.89 11.94 -4.90
C LEU A 36 -15.06 11.88 -3.38
N THR A 37 -16.27 12.19 -2.89
CA THR A 37 -16.56 12.22 -1.45
C THR A 37 -16.38 10.85 -0.80
N ARG A 38 -16.86 9.78 -1.45
CA ARG A 38 -16.70 8.40 -0.93
C ARG A 38 -15.27 7.90 -1.10
N PHE A 39 -14.57 8.25 -2.19
CA PHE A 39 -13.17 7.85 -2.38
C PHE A 39 -12.28 8.45 -1.32
N PHE A 40 -12.53 9.70 -0.91
CA PHE A 40 -11.86 10.28 0.24
C PHE A 40 -12.13 9.49 1.53
N ALA A 41 -13.39 9.16 1.82
CA ALA A 41 -13.73 8.38 3.00
C ALA A 41 -13.07 6.98 3.00
N PHE A 42 -13.05 6.29 1.85
CA PHE A 42 -12.37 5.01 1.70
C PHE A 42 -10.84 5.14 1.83
N HIS A 43 -10.25 6.13 1.17
CA HIS A 43 -8.82 6.42 1.26
C HIS A 43 -8.39 6.72 2.70
N PHE A 44 -9.25 7.37 3.49
CA PHE A 44 -8.99 7.64 4.89
C PHE A 44 -9.02 6.36 5.75
N ILE A 45 -10.03 5.49 5.59
CA ILE A 45 -10.18 4.31 6.45
C ILE A 45 -9.25 3.15 6.07
N LEU A 46 -8.95 2.97 4.78
CA LEU A 46 -8.17 1.83 4.28
C LEU A 46 -6.76 1.70 4.90
N PRO A 47 -5.97 2.78 5.11
CA PRO A 47 -4.68 2.70 5.81
C PRO A 47 -4.77 2.08 7.21
N PHE A 48 -5.85 2.30 7.94
CA PHE A 48 -6.06 1.69 9.27
C PHE A 48 -6.38 0.21 9.16
N ILE A 49 -7.16 -0.19 8.14
CA ILE A 49 -7.41 -1.60 7.83
C ILE A 49 -6.09 -2.29 7.45
N ILE A 50 -5.26 -1.66 6.62
CA ILE A 50 -3.93 -2.17 6.25
C ILE A 50 -3.05 -2.33 7.50
N THR A 51 -3.09 -1.36 8.43
CA THR A 51 -2.36 -1.46 9.70
C THR A 51 -2.79 -2.69 10.51
N ALA A 52 -4.10 -2.93 10.62
CA ALA A 52 -4.62 -4.12 11.30
C ALA A 52 -4.19 -5.42 10.62
N LEU A 53 -4.23 -5.48 9.28
CA LEU A 53 -3.74 -6.62 8.51
C LEU A 53 -2.23 -6.82 8.66
N ALA A 54 -1.43 -5.75 8.76
CA ALA A 54 0.00 -5.82 9.00
C ALA A 54 0.32 -6.41 10.39
N ILE A 55 -0.48 -6.10 11.41
CA ILE A 55 -0.34 -6.73 12.74
C ILE A 55 -0.63 -8.23 12.66
N VAL A 56 -1.72 -8.64 11.99
CA VAL A 56 -2.04 -10.06 11.79
C VAL A 56 -0.93 -10.77 11.02
N HIS A 57 -0.39 -10.13 9.98
CA HIS A 57 0.73 -10.65 9.22
C HIS A 57 1.96 -10.88 10.10
N LEU A 58 2.34 -9.90 10.93
CA LEU A 58 3.47 -10.02 11.86
C LEU A 58 3.23 -11.04 12.97
N LEU A 59 2.00 -11.23 13.42
CA LEU A 59 1.64 -12.28 14.37
C LEU A 59 1.96 -13.66 13.78
N PHE A 60 1.50 -13.95 12.56
CA PHE A 60 1.81 -15.23 11.92
C PHE A 60 3.29 -15.39 11.59
N LEU A 61 3.99 -14.30 11.29
CA LEU A 61 5.45 -14.33 11.15
C LEU A 61 6.12 -14.70 12.49
N HIS A 62 5.62 -14.21 13.62
CA HIS A 62 6.19 -14.53 14.94
C HIS A 62 5.96 -15.99 15.36
N GLU A 63 4.92 -16.66 14.87
CA GLU A 63 4.70 -18.10 15.14
C GLU A 63 5.81 -18.99 14.52
N THR A 64 6.39 -18.58 13.40
CA THR A 64 7.40 -19.37 12.67
C THR A 64 8.82 -18.78 12.74
N GLY A 65 8.93 -17.47 12.93
CA GLY A 65 10.16 -16.70 12.79
C GLY A 65 10.51 -16.42 11.32
N SER A 66 11.48 -15.53 11.10
CA SER A 66 11.97 -15.22 9.75
C SER A 66 12.72 -16.39 9.12
N ASN A 67 12.57 -16.54 7.80
CA ASN A 67 13.47 -17.36 7.01
C ASN A 67 14.85 -16.68 6.85
N ASN A 68 15.82 -17.38 6.28
CA ASN A 68 17.16 -16.86 5.97
C ASN A 68 17.59 -17.24 4.54
N PRO A 69 18.63 -16.61 3.99
CA PRO A 69 19.03 -16.81 2.58
C PRO A 69 19.37 -18.25 2.19
N SER A 70 19.80 -19.10 3.14
CA SER A 70 20.10 -20.51 2.84
C SER A 70 18.85 -21.39 2.75
N GLY A 71 17.69 -20.91 3.25
CA GLY A 71 16.46 -21.70 3.33
C GLY A 71 16.50 -22.86 4.33
N ILE A 72 17.60 -23.07 5.05
CA ILE A 72 17.74 -24.10 6.09
C ILE A 72 17.20 -23.57 7.42
N ASN A 73 16.75 -24.45 8.32
CA ASN A 73 16.25 -24.04 9.64
C ASN A 73 17.31 -23.22 10.42
N PRO A 74 17.02 -21.95 10.80
CA PRO A 74 17.99 -21.05 11.43
C PRO A 74 18.16 -21.27 12.95
N ASN A 75 17.43 -22.20 13.57
CA ASN A 75 17.36 -22.33 15.04
C ASN A 75 18.71 -22.58 15.71
N SER A 76 19.69 -23.16 15.00
CA SER A 76 21.04 -23.41 15.54
C SER A 76 21.89 -22.16 15.72
N ASP A 77 21.54 -21.03 15.07
CA ASP A 77 22.36 -19.80 15.05
C ASP A 77 21.46 -18.55 15.08
N LYS A 78 20.57 -18.48 16.07
CA LYS A 78 19.74 -17.29 16.28
C LYS A 78 20.48 -16.24 17.10
N ILE A 79 20.42 -15.00 16.63
CA ILE A 79 20.83 -13.81 17.38
C ILE A 79 19.59 -13.01 17.80
N PRO A 80 19.64 -12.28 18.93
CA PRO A 80 18.52 -11.44 19.36
C PRO A 80 18.27 -10.30 18.37
N PHE A 81 17.03 -9.81 18.31
CA PHE A 81 16.68 -8.69 17.42
C PHE A 81 17.45 -7.41 17.78
N HIS A 82 17.50 -7.07 19.07
CA HIS A 82 18.29 -5.98 19.59
C HIS A 82 19.64 -6.49 20.12
N PRO A 83 20.78 -5.84 19.80
CA PRO A 83 20.91 -4.59 19.03
C PRO A 83 21.02 -4.79 17.51
N TYR A 84 21.24 -6.02 17.05
CA TYR A 84 21.73 -6.34 15.71
C TYR A 84 20.81 -5.85 14.57
N TYR A 85 19.54 -6.25 14.59
CA TYR A 85 18.58 -5.84 13.56
C TYR A 85 18.04 -4.44 13.83
N THR A 86 17.96 -3.99 15.08
CA THR A 86 17.57 -2.61 15.40
C THR A 86 18.49 -1.58 14.75
N ILE A 87 19.82 -1.75 14.82
CA ILE A 87 20.76 -0.80 14.19
C ILE A 87 20.75 -0.90 12.66
N LYS A 88 20.58 -2.11 12.12
CA LYS A 88 20.48 -2.35 10.69
C LYS A 88 19.22 -1.70 10.10
N ASP A 89 18.09 -1.81 10.80
CA ASP A 89 16.83 -1.18 10.40
C ASP A 89 16.89 0.34 10.53
N ALA A 90 17.55 0.88 11.56
CA ALA A 90 17.77 2.32 11.70
C ALA A 90 18.61 2.90 10.54
N LEU A 91 19.66 2.18 10.10
CA LEU A 91 20.41 2.54 8.90
C LEU A 91 19.52 2.51 7.64
N GLY A 92 18.70 1.46 7.50
CA GLY A 92 17.74 1.37 6.39
C GLY A 92 16.74 2.53 6.37
N LEU A 93 16.19 2.91 7.53
CA LEU A 93 15.29 4.05 7.67
C LEU A 93 15.98 5.37 7.31
N MET A 94 17.24 5.57 7.74
CA MET A 94 18.01 6.76 7.38
C MET A 94 18.21 6.88 5.86
N LEU A 95 18.52 5.76 5.18
CA LEU A 95 18.67 5.74 3.72
C LEU A 95 17.34 5.98 3.01
N LEU A 96 16.23 5.39 3.49
CA LEU A 96 14.89 5.64 2.97
C LEU A 96 14.53 7.13 3.08
N LEU A 97 14.76 7.74 4.24
CA LEU A 97 14.49 9.16 4.47
C LEU A 97 15.37 10.06 3.61
N LEU A 98 16.65 9.70 3.43
CA LEU A 98 17.54 10.44 2.53
C LEU A 98 16.99 10.47 1.10
N VAL A 99 16.60 9.32 0.54
CA VAL A 99 16.04 9.24 -0.81
C VAL A 99 14.72 10.02 -0.91
N LEU A 100 13.84 9.87 0.08
CA LEU A 100 12.58 10.61 0.13
C LEU A 100 12.80 12.12 0.17
N LEU A 101 13.74 12.60 0.98
CA LEU A 101 14.06 14.03 1.09
C LEU A 101 14.74 14.55 -0.17
N ILE A 102 15.59 13.76 -0.84
CA ILE A 102 16.17 14.17 -2.12
C ILE A 102 15.07 14.40 -3.15
N LEU A 103 14.12 13.47 -3.26
CA LEU A 103 12.96 13.63 -4.15
C LEU A 103 12.14 14.85 -3.74
N ALA A 104 11.72 14.96 -2.48
CA ALA A 104 10.81 16.01 -2.03
C ALA A 104 11.42 17.42 -2.10
N LEU A 105 12.73 17.57 -1.86
CA LEU A 105 13.38 18.89 -1.76
C LEU A 105 14.02 19.36 -3.07
N PHE A 106 14.50 18.45 -3.91
CA PHE A 106 15.22 18.83 -5.13
C PHE A 106 14.45 18.52 -6.42
N SER A 107 13.60 17.49 -6.42
CA SER A 107 12.86 17.07 -7.62
C SER A 107 11.45 16.56 -7.28
N PRO A 108 10.59 17.38 -6.64
CA PRO A 108 9.32 16.92 -6.06
C PRO A 108 8.36 16.34 -7.09
N ASP A 109 8.39 16.85 -8.32
CA ASP A 109 7.50 16.43 -9.41
C ASP A 109 8.09 15.33 -10.29
N LEU A 110 9.29 14.81 -9.98
CA LEU A 110 10.01 13.84 -10.83
C LEU A 110 9.22 12.54 -11.06
N LEU A 111 8.47 12.10 -10.05
CA LEU A 111 7.66 10.88 -10.09
C LEU A 111 6.17 11.18 -10.32
N GLY A 112 5.81 12.44 -10.59
CA GLY A 112 4.46 12.86 -10.94
C GLY A 112 4.22 12.84 -12.45
N ASP A 113 2.96 13.03 -12.82
CA ASP A 113 2.55 13.26 -14.20
C ASP A 113 2.08 14.72 -14.35
N PRO A 114 2.62 15.52 -15.28
CA PRO A 114 2.22 16.93 -15.46
C PRO A 114 0.73 17.16 -15.75
N ASP A 115 0.00 16.13 -16.21
CA ASP A 115 -1.43 16.23 -16.54
C ASP A 115 -2.36 16.11 -15.31
N ASN A 116 -1.83 15.82 -14.12
CA ASN A 116 -2.60 15.60 -12.89
C ASN A 116 -2.49 16.75 -11.88
#